data_AF-A0A7C3CI77-F1
#
_entry.id   AF-A0A7C3CI77-F1
#
_cell.length_a   1.000
_cell.length_b   1.000
_cell.length_c   1.000
_cell.angle_alpha   90.00
_cell.angle_beta   90.00
_cell.angle_gamma   90.00
#
_symmetry.space_group_name_H-M   'P 1'
#
loop_
_entity.id
_entity.type
_entity.pdbx_description
1 polymer ?
#
loop_
_entity_poly.entity_id
_entity_poly.type
_entity_poly.pdbx_seq_one_letter_code
_entity_poly.pdbx_strand_id
1 'polypeptide(L)'
;MSAYKKHLPLALFAGFIFIGLVAFFQSKPSNKNERIYKVVQVYSPYYLDKRLGGLTIRSKEDENFKEKPTNLTLFGEFERLEKAWGKAHLSVKNNTLIIKDNQQKERKQIPLHTQDELHFIQQYYGVN
;
A
#
# COMPACT_ATOMS: atom_id res chain seq x y z
N MET A 1 -29.49 -42.35 1.88
CA MET A 1 -29.18 -40.93 2.19
C MET A 1 -28.20 -40.81 3.39
N SER A 2 -26.96 -41.33 3.31
CA SER A 2 -26.04 -41.40 4.47
C SER A 2 -24.63 -40.81 4.23
N ALA A 3 -24.04 -41.03 3.05
CA ALA A 3 -22.65 -40.61 2.79
C ALA A 3 -22.43 -39.07 2.83
N TYR A 4 -23.37 -38.27 2.31
CA TYR A 4 -23.23 -36.81 2.28
C TYR A 4 -23.10 -36.17 3.67
N LYS A 5 -23.79 -36.71 4.69
CA LYS A 5 -23.72 -36.19 6.06
C LYS A 5 -22.37 -36.49 6.73
N LYS A 6 -21.68 -37.56 6.33
CA LYS A 6 -20.37 -37.96 6.89
C LYS A 6 -19.24 -37.04 6.46
N HIS A 7 -19.30 -36.52 5.22
CA HIS A 7 -18.28 -35.62 4.68
C HIS A 7 -18.61 -34.15 4.87
N LEU A 8 -19.85 -33.81 5.26
CA LEU A 8 -20.28 -32.43 5.51
C LEU A 8 -19.38 -31.69 6.53
N PRO A 9 -19.01 -32.27 7.69
CA PRO A 9 -18.14 -31.57 8.65
C PRO A 9 -16.73 -31.33 8.08
N LEU A 10 -16.21 -32.28 7.31
CA LEU A 10 -14.88 -32.17 6.69
C LEU A 10 -14.88 -31.12 5.57
N ALA A 11 -15.94 -31.08 4.75
CA ALA A 11 -16.11 -30.08 3.70
C ALA A 11 -16.29 -28.67 4.29
N LEU A 12 -17.07 -28.53 5.37
CA LEU A 12 -17.20 -27.27 6.11
C LEU A 12 -15.86 -26.83 6.70
N PHE A 13 -15.12 -27.74 7.33
CA PHE A 13 -13.80 -27.45 7.86
C PHE A 13 -12.83 -26.96 6.78
N ALA A 14 -12.77 -27.67 5.64
CA ALA A 14 -11.96 -27.24 4.49
C ALA A 14 -12.39 -25.87 3.96
N GLY A 15 -13.69 -25.58 3.92
CA GLY A 15 -14.23 -24.27 3.56
C GLY A 15 -13.78 -23.16 4.51
N PHE A 16 -13.83 -23.39 5.82
CA PHE A 16 -13.32 -22.43 6.81
C PHE A 16 -11.82 -22.19 6.70
N ILE A 17 -11.02 -23.24 6.48
CA ILE A 17 -9.58 -23.11 6.24
C ILE A 17 -9.32 -22.29 4.97
N PHE A 18 -10.06 -22.55 3.88
CA PHE A 18 -9.90 -21.81 2.63
C PHE A 18 -10.20 -20.32 2.81
N ILE A 19 -11.33 -19.97 3.46
CA ILE A 19 -11.69 -18.58 3.75
C ILE A 19 -10.62 -17.94 4.65
N GLY A 20 -10.14 -18.65 5.67
CA GLY A 20 -9.08 -18.19 6.56
C GLY A 20 -7.77 -17.89 5.82
N LEU A 21 -7.36 -18.75 4.89
CA LEU A 21 -6.16 -18.55 4.07
C LEU A 21 -6.32 -17.34 3.14
N VAL A 22 -7.46 -17.19 2.46
CA VAL A 22 -7.72 -16.02 1.61
C VAL A 22 -7.63 -14.74 2.42
N ALA A 23 -8.28 -14.67 3.59
CA ALA A 23 -8.20 -13.52 4.49
C ALA A 23 -6.76 -13.27 5.00
N PHE A 24 -6.00 -14.33 5.28
CA PHE A 24 -4.61 -14.22 5.71
C PHE A 24 -3.70 -13.64 4.61
N PHE A 25 -3.81 -14.13 3.37
CA PHE A 25 -3.01 -13.60 2.27
C PHE A 25 -3.39 -12.16 1.91
N GLN A 26 -4.67 -11.81 2.02
CA GLN A 26 -5.14 -10.46 1.77
C GLN A 26 -4.70 -9.44 2.84
N SER A 27 -4.43 -9.90 4.06
CA SER A 27 -3.96 -9.04 5.15
C SER A 27 -2.45 -8.87 5.23
N LYS A 28 -1.67 -9.58 4.40
CA LYS A 28 -0.21 -9.40 4.38
C LYS A 28 0.13 -8.00 3.86
N PRO A 29 0.93 -7.22 4.61
CA PRO A 29 1.43 -5.94 4.12
C PRO A 29 2.32 -6.17 2.90
N SER A 30 2.31 -5.21 1.98
CA SER A 30 3.21 -5.24 0.83
C SER A 30 4.68 -5.29 1.27
N ASN A 31 5.52 -6.02 0.53
CA ASN A 31 6.95 -6.02 0.79
C ASN A 31 7.53 -4.67 0.34
N LYS A 32 7.91 -3.82 1.30
CA LYS A 32 8.39 -2.46 1.05
C LYS A 32 9.91 -2.41 1.10
N ASN A 33 10.54 -1.86 0.07
CA ASN A 33 11.97 -1.52 0.15
C ASN A 33 12.15 -0.37 1.13
N GLU A 34 12.81 -0.62 2.26
CA GLU A 34 12.87 0.32 3.39
C GLU A 34 13.50 1.67 3.01
N ARG A 35 14.55 1.68 2.18
CA ARG A 35 15.25 2.91 1.78
C ARG A 35 14.35 3.78 0.90
N ILE A 36 13.88 3.21 -0.21
CA ILE A 36 13.07 3.96 -1.18
C ILE A 36 11.75 4.39 -0.54
N TYR A 37 11.09 3.48 0.17
CA TYR A 37 9.80 3.79 0.80
C TYR A 37 9.92 4.95 1.78
N LYS A 38 10.89 4.93 2.71
CA LYS A 38 11.08 6.03 3.66
C LYS A 38 11.38 7.35 2.97
N VAL A 39 12.24 7.33 1.95
CA VAL A 39 12.60 8.56 1.23
C VAL A 39 11.36 9.12 0.51
N VAL A 40 10.62 8.30 -0.22
CA VAL A 40 9.41 8.72 -0.95
C VAL A 40 8.31 9.18 0.00
N GLN A 41 8.12 8.52 1.13
CA GLN A 41 7.10 8.85 2.13
C GLN A 41 7.23 10.27 2.68
N VAL A 42 8.44 10.82 2.78
CA VAL A 42 8.67 12.22 3.21
C VAL A 42 7.97 13.21 2.27
N TYR A 43 7.93 12.89 0.98
CA TYR A 43 7.36 13.73 -0.06
C TYR A 43 5.86 13.51 -0.25
N SER A 44 5.32 12.36 0.16
CA SER A 44 3.88 12.12 0.13
C SER A 44 3.14 13.07 1.06
N PRO A 45 2.00 13.64 0.62
CA PRO A 45 1.19 14.51 1.46
C PRO A 45 0.41 13.73 2.52
N TYR A 46 0.20 12.43 2.33
CA TYR A 46 -0.65 11.64 3.22
C TYR A 46 0.07 11.18 4.48
N TYR A 47 -0.61 11.26 5.62
CA TYR A 47 -0.09 10.78 6.90
C TYR A 47 -1.20 10.26 7.81
N LEU A 48 -0.81 9.43 8.78
CA LEU A 48 -1.71 8.88 9.79
C LEU A 48 -1.73 9.77 11.03
N ASP A 49 -2.92 10.29 11.35
CA ASP A 49 -3.17 11.14 12.51
C ASP A 49 -3.88 10.33 13.62
N LYS A 50 -3.44 10.52 14.86
CA LYS A 50 -3.99 9.82 16.04
C LYS A 50 -5.19 10.59 16.57
N ARG A 51 -6.32 9.90 16.78
CA ARG A 51 -7.52 10.46 17.40
C ARG A 51 -8.07 9.54 18.50
N LEU A 52 -8.93 10.09 19.35
CA LEU A 52 -9.78 9.32 20.24
C LEU A 52 -10.70 8.45 19.37
N GLY A 53 -10.44 7.14 19.31
CA GLY A 53 -11.17 6.19 18.46
C GLY A 53 -10.38 5.62 17.26
N GLY A 54 -9.06 5.83 17.19
CA GLY A 54 -8.18 5.14 16.24
C GLY A 54 -7.35 6.07 15.37
N LEU A 55 -7.07 5.64 14.14
CA LEU A 55 -6.27 6.40 13.18
C LEU A 55 -7.18 7.08 12.13
N THR A 56 -6.66 8.15 11.54
CA THR A 56 -7.27 8.89 10.43
C THR A 56 -6.21 9.16 9.40
N ILE A 57 -6.54 9.08 8.11
CA ILE A 57 -5.65 9.53 7.06
C ILE A 57 -5.94 11.01 6.78
N ARG A 58 -4.90 11.85 6.83
CA ARG A 58 -4.97 13.28 6.51
C ARG A 58 -3.95 13.64 5.43
N SER A 59 -4.11 14.81 4.83
CA SER A 59 -3.18 15.37 3.84
C SER A 59 -2.49 16.61 4.41
N LYS A 60 -1.20 16.78 4.14
CA LYS A 60 -0.43 18.01 4.42
C LYS A 60 -0.79 19.15 3.46
N GLU A 61 -1.38 18.82 2.32
CA GLU A 61 -1.68 19.78 1.24
C GLU A 61 -3.16 20.16 1.18
N ASP A 62 -4.05 19.30 1.69
CA ASP A 62 -5.49 19.54 1.74
C ASP A 62 -6.00 19.35 3.18
N GLU A 63 -6.29 20.46 3.86
CA GLU A 63 -6.78 20.46 5.25
C GLU A 63 -8.15 19.79 5.40
N ASN A 64 -8.96 19.81 4.33
CA ASN A 64 -10.30 19.23 4.29
C ASN A 64 -10.27 17.71 4.02
N PHE A 65 -9.16 17.19 3.51
CA PHE A 65 -9.01 15.76 3.27
C PHE A 65 -8.96 14.98 4.59
N LYS A 66 -9.93 14.08 4.76
CA LYS A 66 -10.04 13.22 5.94
C LYS A 66 -10.71 11.90 5.61
N GLU A 67 -9.91 10.84 5.49
CA GLU A 67 -10.44 9.48 5.39
C GLU A 67 -10.36 8.78 6.76
N LYS A 68 -11.46 8.17 7.17
CA LYS A 68 -11.63 7.49 8.47
C LYS A 68 -11.91 5.99 8.28
N PRO A 69 -11.00 5.24 7.64
CA PRO A 69 -11.20 3.81 7.44
C PRO A 69 -11.24 3.06 8.77
N THR A 70 -11.78 1.85 8.74
CA THR A 70 -11.78 0.94 9.89
C THR A 70 -10.37 0.37 10.10
N ASN A 71 -10.07 -0.18 11.27
CA ASN A 71 -8.75 -0.78 11.54
C ASN A 71 -8.38 -1.87 10.52
N LEU A 72 -9.38 -2.60 9.99
CA LEU A 72 -9.18 -3.65 8.98
C LEU A 72 -8.77 -3.09 7.61
N THR A 73 -9.18 -1.88 7.28
CA THR A 73 -9.01 -1.27 5.94
C THR A 73 -7.97 -0.15 5.93
N LEU A 74 -7.58 0.37 7.09
CA LEU A 74 -6.71 1.53 7.24
C LEU A 74 -5.43 1.46 6.40
N PHE A 75 -4.67 0.39 6.55
CA PHE A 75 -3.40 0.26 5.82
C PHE A 75 -3.62 0.08 4.32
N GLY A 76 -4.68 -0.62 3.91
CA GLY A 76 -5.04 -0.77 2.50
C GLY A 76 -5.40 0.57 1.85
N GLU A 77 -6.22 1.38 2.52
CA GLU A 77 -6.58 2.73 2.04
C GLU A 77 -5.38 3.67 2.03
N PHE A 78 -4.54 3.61 3.07
CA PHE A 78 -3.31 4.40 3.10
C PHE A 78 -2.37 4.02 1.96
N GLU A 79 -2.15 2.72 1.73
CA GLU A 79 -1.36 2.26 0.58
C GLU A 79 -1.99 2.68 -0.75
N ARG A 80 -3.32 2.62 -0.90
CA ARG A 80 -4.01 3.07 -2.12
C ARG A 80 -3.66 4.52 -2.44
N LEU A 81 -3.70 5.40 -1.44
CA LEU A 81 -3.35 6.81 -1.59
C LEU A 81 -1.86 7.02 -1.91
N GLU A 82 -0.96 6.29 -1.23
CA GLU A 82 0.47 6.33 -1.52
C GLU A 82 0.79 5.89 -2.95
N LYS A 83 0.14 4.83 -3.43
CA LYS A 83 0.31 4.30 -4.80
C LYS A 83 -0.24 5.27 -5.84
N ALA A 84 -1.43 5.81 -5.62
CA ALA A 84 -2.04 6.79 -6.51
C ALA A 84 -1.18 8.06 -6.63
N TRP A 85 -0.69 8.58 -5.50
CA TRP A 85 0.21 9.72 -5.49
C TRP A 85 1.54 9.39 -6.18
N GLY A 86 2.12 8.23 -5.87
CA GLY A 86 3.39 7.80 -6.46
C GLY A 86 3.31 7.71 -7.98
N LYS A 87 2.24 7.13 -8.53
CA LYS A 87 2.03 7.05 -9.97
C LYS A 87 1.98 8.42 -10.67
N ALA A 88 1.50 9.45 -9.99
CA ALA A 88 1.38 10.80 -10.55
C ALA A 88 2.66 11.65 -10.40
N HIS A 89 3.48 11.37 -9.38
CA HIS A 89 4.60 12.22 -8.98
C HIS A 89 5.98 11.56 -9.10
N LEU A 90 6.04 10.25 -9.32
CA LEU A 90 7.29 9.52 -9.46
C LEU A 90 7.53 9.17 -10.92
N SER A 91 8.78 9.25 -11.34
CA SER A 91 9.24 8.79 -12.64
C SER A 91 10.65 8.24 -12.52
N VAL A 92 10.99 7.22 -13.31
CA VAL A 92 12.35 6.65 -13.32
C VAL A 92 13.06 7.05 -14.61
N LYS A 93 14.28 7.56 -14.49
CA LYS A 93 15.13 7.91 -15.64
C LYS A 93 16.57 7.56 -15.33
N ASN A 94 17.24 6.80 -16.21
CA ASN A 94 18.66 6.44 -16.08
C ASN A 94 19.02 5.93 -14.67
N ASN A 95 18.28 4.93 -14.18
CA ASN A 95 18.48 4.34 -12.85
C ASN A 95 18.38 5.35 -11.69
N THR A 96 17.65 6.44 -11.90
CA THR A 96 17.39 7.49 -10.91
C THR A 96 15.89 7.68 -10.78
N LEU A 97 15.40 7.63 -9.55
CA LEU A 97 14.03 7.99 -9.22
C LEU A 97 13.92 9.51 -9.11
N ILE A 98 13.04 10.09 -9.91
CA ILE A 98 12.70 11.50 -9.93
C ILE A 98 11.35 11.67 -9.22
N ILE A 99 11.36 12.50 -8.17
CA ILE A 99 10.16 12.92 -7.45
C ILE A 99 9.78 14.32 -7.94
N LYS A 100 8.55 14.45 -8.43
CA LYS A 100 7.95 15.68 -8.92
C LYS A 100 7.03 16.29 -7.87
N ASP A 101 6.85 17.61 -7.94
CA ASP A 101 5.82 18.32 -7.21
C ASP A 101 4.48 18.34 -7.97
N ASN A 102 3.46 18.99 -7.39
CA ASN A 102 2.13 19.13 -7.99
C ASN A 102 2.15 19.97 -9.29
N GLN A 103 3.22 20.74 -9.55
CA GLN A 103 3.43 21.48 -10.79
C GLN A 103 4.26 20.69 -11.83
N GLN A 104 4.50 19.40 -11.58
CA GLN A 104 5.34 18.52 -12.39
C GLN A 104 6.82 18.94 -12.47
N LYS A 105 7.28 19.82 -11.57
CA LYS A 105 8.71 20.19 -11.47
C LYS A 105 9.47 19.17 -10.66
N GLU A 106 10.71 18.91 -11.06
CA GLU A 106 11.59 17.99 -10.36
C GLU A 106 11.97 18.56 -8.99
N ARG A 107 11.53 17.91 -7.92
CA ARG A 107 11.82 18.29 -6.54
C ARG A 107 13.04 17.56 -5.99
N LYS A 108 13.19 16.29 -6.36
CA LYS A 108 14.30 15.45 -5.88
C LYS A 108 14.65 14.36 -6.88
N GLN A 109 15.93 14.04 -6.95
CA GLN A 109 16.46 12.88 -7.66
C GLN A 109 17.15 11.96 -6.66
N ILE A 110 16.91 10.65 -6.79
CA ILE A 110 17.42 9.60 -5.91
C ILE A 110 18.05 8.53 -6.77
N PRO A 111 19.37 8.32 -6.72
CA PRO A 111 19.99 7.22 -7.45
C PRO A 111 19.52 5.89 -6.89
N LEU A 112 19.17 4.96 -7.77
CA LEU A 112 18.85 3.58 -7.42
C LEU A 112 20.15 2.78 -7.36
N HIS A 113 20.34 1.99 -6.31
CA HIS A 113 21.57 1.25 -6.06
C HIS A 113 21.43 -0.22 -6.40
N THR A 114 20.21 -0.76 -6.31
CA THR A 114 19.94 -2.18 -6.55
C THR A 114 18.76 -2.38 -7.49
N GLN A 115 18.71 -3.55 -8.13
CA GLN A 115 17.55 -3.93 -8.96
C GLN A 115 16.28 -4.10 -8.12
N ASP A 116 16.40 -4.50 -6.86
CA ASP A 116 15.27 -4.62 -5.94
C ASP A 116 14.56 -3.28 -5.70
N GLU A 117 15.32 -2.18 -5.70
CA GLU A 117 14.75 -0.84 -5.56
C GLU A 117 13.95 -0.44 -6.79
N LEU A 118 14.48 -0.72 -7.99
CA LEU A 118 13.78 -0.48 -9.25
C LEU A 118 12.49 -1.33 -9.32
N HIS A 119 12.61 -2.61 -9.01
CA HIS A 119 11.50 -3.55 -9.01
C HIS A 119 10.43 -3.14 -7.99
N PHE A 120 10.82 -2.71 -6.78
CA PHE A 120 9.90 -2.17 -5.79
C PHE A 120 9.15 -0.94 -6.32
N ILE A 121 9.83 0.00 -6.97
CA ILE A 121 9.19 1.20 -7.52
C ILE A 121 8.14 0.83 -8.58
N GLN A 122 8.51 -0.08 -9.48
CA GLN A 122 7.65 -0.57 -10.55
C GLN A 122 6.44 -1.32 -9.99
N GLN A 123 6.65 -2.24 -9.04
CA GLN A 123 5.57 -3.06 -8.48
C GLN A 123 4.66 -2.30 -7.50
N TYR A 124 5.24 -1.51 -6.60
CA TYR A 124 4.48 -0.83 -5.57
C TYR A 124 3.79 0.42 -6.12
N TYR A 125 4.51 1.31 -6.80
CA TYR A 125 3.96 2.58 -7.29
C TYR A 125 3.41 2.51 -8.73
N GLY A 126 3.69 1.44 -9.49
CA GLY A 126 3.22 1.30 -10.87
C GLY A 126 3.90 2.27 -11.84
N VAL A 127 5.15 2.64 -11.55
CA VAL A 127 5.94 3.62 -12.31
C VAL A 127 6.88 2.86 -13.25
N ASN A 128 6.78 3.16 -14.55
CA ASN A 128 7.65 2.59 -15.60
C ASN A 128 8.75 3.55 -16.00
#